data_AF-A0A948HRY9-F1
#
_entry.id   AF-A0A948HRY9-F1
#
_cell.length_a   1.000
_cell.length_b   1.000
_cell.length_c   1.000
_cell.angle_alpha   90.00
_cell.angle_beta   90.00
_cell.angle_gamma   90.00
#
_symmetry.space_group_name_H-M   'P 1'
#
loop_
_entity.id
_entity.type
_entity.pdbx_description
1 polymer ?
#
loop_
_entity_poly.entity_id
_entity_poly.type
_entity_poly.pdbx_seq_one_letter_code
_entity_poly.pdbx_strand_id
1 'polypeptide(L)'
;MRVRWKKNKNLKPEVVLAKLESSKTVSDDKRVSFSLWEYDEIMSALINMVEFPRHCDGFDYERIVSAAVSNIARSMALDKVKVIDEINEIIKLENSISEQEFHLLTKVSLAQPYPIEELVLENAKIEIFNDSYPEKFLGRNEVISKYPEISKTPEHYANVIVSLKEKTVRRAATKSLRVLDLVRSLFCLFGNPTGEILGGQWKPINVVRLGSAHTVHKDTGEIASKDFWYEPNFSPAKVFKPNNLDVFTKNCKWAMEKLELIPYGSILKDSLLRYVRALDERDQNTAMIRLWGAIEGLVAPSENNYDLVTRRCAFLFDDYEYHKQILEHLREYRNANVHSGDDLSPDFNTMTLMRFPIKWSQWRSQNEKTLYRRTNHQSYQAA
;
A
#
# COMPACT_ATOMS: atom_id res chain seq x y z
N MET A 1 -17.59 -12.37 7.29
CA MET A 1 -16.70 -13.16 8.17
C MET A 1 -16.38 -12.30 9.39
N ARG A 2 -16.41 -12.83 10.61
CA ARG A 2 -16.15 -12.04 11.83
C ARG A 2 -14.66 -11.95 12.16
N VAL A 3 -14.26 -10.94 12.93
CA VAL A 3 -12.91 -10.86 13.50
C VAL A 3 -12.71 -12.01 14.48
N ARG A 4 -11.52 -12.60 14.49
CA ARG A 4 -11.14 -13.73 15.35
C ARG A 4 -9.66 -13.68 15.69
N TRP A 5 -9.22 -14.49 16.64
CA TRP A 5 -7.80 -14.75 16.85
C TRP A 5 -7.21 -15.53 15.67
N LYS A 6 -5.95 -15.25 15.31
CA LYS A 6 -5.22 -16.01 14.27
C LYS A 6 -5.14 -17.49 14.63
N LYS A 7 -5.33 -18.36 13.63
CA LYS A 7 -5.27 -19.83 13.76
C LYS A 7 -3.83 -20.37 13.85
N ASN A 8 -3.00 -19.80 14.72
CA ASN A 8 -1.65 -20.30 14.98
C ASN A 8 -1.60 -20.87 16.41
N LYS A 9 -1.37 -22.18 16.53
CA LYS A 9 -1.33 -22.90 17.82
C LYS A 9 -0.29 -22.36 18.81
N ASN A 10 0.73 -21.65 18.32
CA ASN A 10 1.78 -21.07 19.15
C ASN A 10 1.41 -19.68 19.67
N LEU A 11 0.38 -19.03 19.12
CA LEU A 11 -0.14 -17.77 19.64
C LEU A 11 -1.18 -18.08 20.74
N LYS A 12 -0.91 -17.62 21.96
CA LYS A 12 -1.75 -17.85 23.14
C LYS A 12 -2.26 -16.52 23.71
N PRO A 13 -3.35 -15.93 23.17
CA PRO A 13 -3.87 -14.63 23.61
C PRO A 13 -4.16 -14.58 25.11
N GLU A 14 -4.63 -15.70 25.69
CA GLU A 14 -4.88 -15.80 27.13
C GLU A 14 -3.66 -15.46 28.01
N VAL A 15 -2.45 -15.81 27.59
CA VAL A 15 -1.22 -15.53 28.36
C VAL A 15 -0.93 -14.03 28.35
N VAL A 16 -1.08 -13.40 27.18
CA VAL A 16 -0.83 -11.97 26.99
C VAL A 16 -1.88 -11.13 27.73
N LEU A 17 -3.15 -11.52 27.64
CA LEU A 17 -4.24 -10.87 28.36
C LEU A 17 -4.09 -11.02 29.88
N ALA A 18 -3.65 -12.17 30.39
CA ALA A 18 -3.40 -12.35 31.82
C ALA A 18 -2.27 -11.46 32.33
N LYS A 19 -1.20 -11.28 31.55
CA LYS A 19 -0.12 -10.34 31.87
C LYS A 19 -0.64 -8.90 31.89
N LEU A 20 -1.49 -8.51 30.93
CA LEU A 20 -2.12 -7.19 30.92
C LEU A 20 -3.04 -6.96 32.13
N GLU A 21 -3.83 -7.97 32.49
CA GLU A 21 -4.71 -7.92 33.65
C GLU A 21 -3.89 -7.75 34.95
N SER A 22 -2.72 -8.39 35.04
CA SER A 22 -1.84 -8.27 36.22
C SER A 22 -1.22 -6.88 36.38
N SER A 23 -1.12 -6.10 35.30
CA SER A 23 -0.62 -4.71 35.34
C SER A 23 -1.74 -3.68 35.41
N LYS A 24 -3.01 -4.13 35.50
CA LYS A 24 -4.20 -3.29 35.60
C LYS A 24 -4.31 -2.66 36.99
N THR A 25 -4.49 -1.35 37.04
CA THR A 25 -4.90 -0.61 38.22
C THR A 25 -6.26 0.03 37.96
N VAL A 26 -7.19 -0.09 38.90
CA VAL A 26 -8.51 0.55 38.81
C VAL A 26 -8.60 1.57 39.92
N SER A 27 -8.77 2.84 39.57
CA SER A 27 -8.96 3.92 40.55
C SER A 27 -10.39 3.95 41.07
N ASP A 28 -10.58 4.68 42.18
CA ASP A 28 -11.88 4.80 42.86
C ASP A 28 -12.99 5.38 41.95
N ASP A 29 -12.62 6.16 40.93
CA ASP A 29 -13.53 6.71 39.90
C ASP A 29 -13.76 5.77 38.70
N LYS A 30 -13.38 4.49 38.83
CA LYS A 30 -13.47 3.44 37.80
C LYS A 30 -12.64 3.72 36.54
N ARG A 31 -11.65 4.61 36.60
CA ARG A 31 -10.66 4.69 35.52
C ARG A 31 -9.73 3.49 35.61
N VAL A 32 -9.41 2.95 34.45
CA VAL A 32 -8.45 1.86 34.31
C VAL A 32 -7.16 2.46 33.80
N SER A 33 -6.07 2.17 34.49
CA SER A 33 -4.71 2.45 34.05
C SER A 33 -3.90 1.15 33.99
N PHE A 34 -2.88 1.16 33.15
CA PHE A 34 -1.93 0.05 33.01
C PHE A 34 -0.52 0.59 33.24
N SER A 35 0.41 -0.29 33.60
CA SER A 35 1.83 0.06 33.59
C SER A 35 2.27 0.47 32.18
N LEU A 36 2.68 1.72 31.99
CA LEU A 36 2.97 2.34 30.69
C LEU A 36 3.95 1.51 29.83
N TRP A 37 5.04 1.01 30.42
CA TRP A 37 6.07 0.29 29.69
C TRP A 37 5.62 -1.09 29.22
N GLU A 38 4.76 -1.77 29.98
CA GLU A 38 4.24 -3.09 29.61
C GLU A 38 3.07 -2.97 28.63
N TYR A 39 2.32 -1.87 28.68
CA TYR A 39 1.11 -1.67 27.87
C TYR A 39 1.40 -1.66 26.37
N ASP A 40 2.37 -0.87 25.90
CA ASP A 40 2.62 -0.69 24.47
C ASP A 40 3.12 -1.99 23.81
N GLU A 41 3.99 -2.74 24.49
CA GLU A 41 4.49 -4.04 24.03
C GLU A 41 3.34 -5.06 23.96
N ILE A 42 2.54 -5.14 25.02
CA ILE A 42 1.41 -6.07 25.10
C ILE A 42 0.35 -5.74 24.03
N MET A 43 0.01 -4.48 23.86
CA MET A 43 -0.98 -4.06 22.85
C MET A 43 -0.49 -4.37 21.44
N SER A 44 0.78 -4.11 21.16
CA SER A 44 1.41 -4.46 19.88
C SER A 44 1.31 -5.96 19.60
N ALA A 45 1.56 -6.80 20.61
CA ALA A 45 1.40 -8.25 20.50
C ALA A 45 -0.07 -8.63 20.23
N LEU A 46 -1.02 -8.09 21.01
CA LEU A 46 -2.45 -8.40 20.87
C LEU A 46 -2.99 -8.04 19.49
N ILE A 47 -2.70 -6.84 18.99
CA ILE A 47 -3.13 -6.38 17.65
C ILE A 47 -2.64 -7.37 16.59
N ASN A 48 -1.39 -7.83 16.69
CA ASN A 48 -0.81 -8.80 15.77
C ASN A 48 -1.32 -10.23 15.94
N MET A 49 -1.98 -10.57 17.05
CA MET A 49 -2.64 -11.87 17.26
C MET A 49 -4.07 -11.92 16.69
N VAL A 50 -4.67 -10.78 16.36
CA VAL A 50 -6.02 -10.69 15.78
C VAL A 50 -5.97 -10.86 14.25
N GLU A 51 -6.93 -11.59 13.71
CA GLU A 51 -7.17 -11.77 12.27
C GLU A 51 -8.37 -10.91 11.85
N PHE A 52 -8.07 -9.78 11.18
CA PHE A 52 -9.09 -8.93 10.57
C PHE A 52 -9.41 -9.39 9.15
N PRO A 53 -10.68 -9.66 8.82
CA PRO A 53 -11.12 -9.99 7.45
C PRO A 53 -11.15 -8.74 6.55
N ARG A 54 -11.09 -8.94 5.22
CA ARG A 54 -11.00 -7.84 4.22
C ARG A 54 -12.05 -6.72 4.34
N HIS A 55 -13.27 -7.02 4.79
CA HIS A 55 -14.28 -5.97 4.97
C HIS A 55 -13.96 -4.98 6.11
N CYS A 56 -12.92 -5.27 6.91
CA CYS A 56 -12.34 -4.40 7.91
C CYS A 56 -11.14 -3.59 7.37
N ASP A 57 -10.83 -3.67 6.08
CA ASP A 57 -9.72 -2.91 5.50
C ASP A 57 -9.95 -1.39 5.71
N GLY A 58 -8.90 -0.69 6.16
CA GLY A 58 -8.94 0.74 6.46
C GLY A 58 -9.45 1.12 7.85
N PHE A 59 -9.84 0.13 8.68
CA PHE A 59 -10.14 0.37 10.10
C PHE A 59 -8.86 0.65 10.91
N ASP A 60 -9.05 1.36 12.02
CA ASP A 60 -8.00 1.65 12.98
C ASP A 60 -7.84 0.50 13.97
N TYR A 61 -7.14 -0.56 13.57
CA TYR A 61 -7.02 -1.78 14.37
C TYR A 61 -6.45 -1.52 15.76
N GLU A 62 -5.47 -0.62 15.86
CA GLU A 62 -4.89 -0.24 17.14
C GLU A 62 -5.93 0.39 18.07
N ARG A 63 -6.64 1.41 17.60
CA ARG A 63 -7.72 2.03 18.38
C ARG A 63 -8.82 1.03 18.73
N ILE A 64 -9.20 0.15 17.81
CA ILE A 64 -10.29 -0.81 18.03
C ILE A 64 -9.91 -1.84 19.09
N VAL A 65 -8.72 -2.44 18.99
CA VAL A 65 -8.24 -3.42 19.98
C VAL A 65 -8.02 -2.74 21.33
N SER A 66 -7.40 -1.55 21.35
CA SER A 66 -7.18 -0.75 22.56
C SER A 66 -8.50 -0.37 23.25
N ALA A 67 -9.50 0.08 22.48
CA ALA A 67 -10.83 0.40 22.98
C ALA A 67 -11.55 -0.84 23.52
N ALA A 68 -11.48 -1.97 22.82
CA ALA A 68 -12.08 -3.21 23.27
C ALA A 68 -11.49 -3.70 24.60
N VAL A 69 -10.15 -3.71 24.70
CA VAL A 69 -9.44 -4.05 25.94
C VAL A 69 -9.85 -3.11 27.07
N SER A 70 -9.87 -1.80 26.81
CA SER A 70 -10.24 -0.79 27.81
C SER A 70 -11.69 -0.94 28.30
N ASN A 71 -12.64 -1.23 27.39
CA ASN A 71 -14.06 -1.41 27.72
C ASN A 71 -14.28 -2.65 28.60
N ILE A 72 -13.63 -3.77 28.26
CA ILE A 72 -13.70 -5.00 29.07
C ILE A 72 -13.03 -4.78 30.43
N ALA A 73 -11.81 -4.22 30.46
CA ALA A 73 -11.04 -4.05 31.68
C ALA A 73 -11.74 -3.19 32.76
N ARG A 74 -12.62 -2.26 32.34
CA ARG A 74 -13.45 -1.41 33.24
C ARG A 74 -14.55 -2.17 33.96
N SER A 75 -15.07 -3.24 33.36
CA SER A 75 -16.27 -3.94 33.83
C SER A 75 -15.97 -5.33 34.38
N MET A 76 -14.92 -5.98 33.90
CA MET A 76 -14.57 -7.35 34.27
C MET A 76 -13.12 -7.70 33.94
N ALA A 77 -12.70 -8.91 34.32
CA ALA A 77 -11.41 -9.46 33.94
C ALA A 77 -11.31 -9.67 32.42
N LEU A 78 -10.14 -9.39 31.86
CA LEU A 78 -9.84 -9.61 30.45
C LEU A 78 -9.93 -11.10 30.09
N ASP A 79 -10.74 -11.40 29.08
CA ASP A 79 -10.94 -12.74 28.53
C ASP A 79 -10.91 -12.69 27.00
N LYS A 80 -10.34 -13.72 26.38
CA LYS A 80 -10.11 -13.75 24.93
C LYS A 80 -11.38 -13.77 24.10
N VAL A 81 -12.46 -14.37 24.61
CA VAL A 81 -13.75 -14.42 23.89
C VAL A 81 -14.39 -13.05 23.98
N LYS A 82 -14.45 -12.50 25.19
CA LYS A 82 -15.04 -11.17 25.44
C LYS A 82 -14.34 -10.05 24.67
N VAL A 83 -13.01 -10.06 24.61
CA VAL A 83 -12.24 -9.07 23.84
C VAL A 83 -12.59 -9.15 22.34
N ILE A 84 -12.71 -10.36 21.77
CA ILE A 84 -13.09 -10.51 20.36
C ILE A 84 -14.54 -10.10 20.12
N ASP A 85 -15.46 -10.42 21.03
CA ASP A 85 -16.85 -10.00 20.93
C ASP A 85 -16.97 -8.47 20.94
N GLU A 86 -16.24 -7.81 21.84
CA GLU A 86 -16.19 -6.34 21.91
C GLU A 86 -15.56 -5.71 20.66
N ILE A 87 -14.47 -6.29 20.13
CA ILE A 87 -13.89 -5.86 18.83
C ILE A 87 -14.94 -5.93 17.72
N ASN A 88 -15.71 -7.01 17.64
CA ASN A 88 -16.75 -7.17 16.63
C ASN A 88 -17.91 -6.18 16.82
N GLU A 89 -18.31 -5.86 18.06
CA GLU A 89 -19.33 -4.84 18.32
C GLU A 89 -18.85 -3.43 17.98
N ILE A 90 -17.59 -3.06 18.28
CA ILE A 90 -17.01 -1.78 17.85
C ILE A 90 -17.03 -1.65 16.32
N ILE A 91 -16.61 -2.71 15.60
CA ILE A 91 -16.61 -2.72 14.13
C ILE A 91 -18.03 -2.59 13.57
N LYS A 92 -19.00 -3.23 14.21
CA LYS A 92 -20.42 -3.13 13.82
C LYS A 92 -20.97 -1.73 14.03
N LEU A 93 -20.64 -1.09 15.16
CA LEU A 93 -21.00 0.31 15.44
C LEU A 93 -20.37 1.25 14.41
N GLU A 94 -19.08 1.11 14.11
CA GLU A 94 -18.42 1.92 13.08
C GLU A 94 -18.99 1.68 11.69
N ASN A 95 -19.40 0.46 11.38
CA ASN A 95 -20.13 0.15 10.15
C ASN A 95 -21.58 0.66 10.14
N SER A 96 -22.15 1.06 11.28
CA SER A 96 -23.49 1.65 11.32
C SER A 96 -23.49 3.15 11.00
N ILE A 97 -22.31 3.80 11.04
CA ILE A 97 -22.14 5.21 10.68
C ILE A 97 -22.55 5.41 9.21
N SER A 98 -23.31 6.47 8.94
CA SER A 98 -23.68 6.84 7.59
C SER A 98 -22.46 7.30 6.79
N GLU A 99 -22.43 6.93 5.50
CA GLU A 99 -21.37 7.42 4.63
C GLU A 99 -21.52 8.93 4.38
N GLN A 100 -20.39 9.62 4.39
CA GLN A 100 -20.27 11.04 4.09
C GLN A 100 -19.25 11.22 2.97
N GLU A 101 -19.39 12.31 2.24
CA GLU A 101 -18.45 12.67 1.18
C GLU A 101 -17.21 13.36 1.75
N PHE A 102 -16.05 12.86 1.32
CA PHE A 102 -14.74 13.33 1.72
C PHE A 102 -13.87 13.61 0.49
N HIS A 103 -12.97 14.58 0.63
CA HIS A 103 -11.97 14.93 -0.36
C HIS A 103 -10.58 14.86 0.26
N LEU A 104 -9.73 13.98 -0.25
CA LEU A 104 -8.30 14.00 0.08
C LEU A 104 -7.58 14.90 -0.91
N LEU A 105 -6.86 15.89 -0.37
CA LEU A 105 -6.03 16.81 -1.14
C LEU A 105 -4.57 16.39 -1.01
N THR A 106 -3.87 16.27 -2.14
CA THR A 106 -2.42 16.01 -2.16
C THR A 106 -1.81 16.43 -3.50
N LYS A 107 -0.50 16.32 -3.61
CA LYS A 107 0.22 16.63 -4.85
C LYS A 107 0.90 15.39 -5.41
N VAL A 108 1.22 15.41 -6.71
CA VAL A 108 2.02 14.37 -7.37
C VAL A 108 3.06 14.98 -8.31
N SER A 109 4.21 14.31 -8.47
CA SER A 109 5.30 14.75 -9.34
C SER A 109 5.00 14.53 -10.83
N LEU A 110 3.93 15.14 -11.34
CA LEU A 110 3.52 15.10 -12.75
C LEU A 110 3.59 16.50 -13.38
N ALA A 111 4.02 16.57 -14.63
CA ALA A 111 4.00 17.78 -15.44
C ALA A 111 2.89 17.75 -16.49
N GLN A 112 2.47 18.94 -16.94
CA GLN A 112 1.49 19.08 -18.02
C GLN A 112 2.08 18.74 -19.42
N PRO A 113 1.25 18.24 -20.36
CA PRO A 113 -0.15 17.85 -20.17
C PRO A 113 -0.24 16.54 -19.37
N TYR A 114 -1.27 16.40 -18.54
CA TYR A 114 -1.41 15.23 -17.69
C TYR A 114 -1.90 14.02 -18.49
N PRO A 115 -1.40 12.80 -18.23
CA PRO A 115 -1.90 11.61 -18.90
C PRO A 115 -3.41 11.43 -18.77
N ILE A 116 -3.92 11.69 -17.57
CA ILE A 116 -5.33 11.55 -17.22
C ILE A 116 -5.63 12.64 -16.20
N GLU A 117 -6.46 13.61 -16.59
CA GLU A 117 -6.87 14.73 -15.72
C GLU A 117 -7.99 14.32 -14.78
N GLU A 118 -8.90 13.47 -15.23
CA GLU A 118 -10.01 12.96 -14.43
C GLU A 118 -10.20 11.45 -14.67
N LEU A 119 -10.42 10.69 -13.60
CA LEU A 119 -10.86 9.31 -13.68
C LEU A 119 -11.67 8.88 -12.45
N VAL A 120 -12.38 7.76 -12.59
CA VAL A 120 -13.04 7.08 -11.46
C VAL A 120 -12.47 5.68 -11.33
N LEU A 121 -12.02 5.32 -10.13
CA LEU A 121 -11.49 4.00 -9.80
C LEU A 121 -11.93 3.61 -8.38
N GLU A 122 -12.46 2.39 -8.20
CA GLU A 122 -12.94 1.88 -6.90
C GLU A 122 -13.89 2.83 -6.15
N ASN A 123 -14.82 3.46 -6.89
CA ASN A 123 -15.78 4.46 -6.40
C ASN A 123 -15.13 5.73 -5.82
N ALA A 124 -13.88 6.03 -6.19
CA ALA A 124 -13.22 7.30 -5.92
C ALA A 124 -13.00 8.06 -7.23
N LYS A 125 -13.37 9.34 -7.25
CA LYS A 125 -13.05 10.27 -8.34
C LYS A 125 -11.68 10.87 -8.07
N ILE A 126 -10.78 10.81 -9.03
CA ILE A 126 -9.45 11.44 -8.97
C ILE A 126 -9.41 12.55 -10.00
N GLU A 127 -9.03 13.75 -9.56
CA GLU A 127 -8.85 14.94 -10.38
C GLU A 127 -7.41 15.44 -10.23
N ILE A 128 -6.70 15.61 -11.34
CA ILE A 128 -5.31 16.08 -11.42
C ILE A 128 -5.29 17.37 -12.23
N PHE A 129 -4.77 18.44 -11.64
CA PHE A 129 -4.78 19.78 -12.24
C PHE A 129 -3.58 20.61 -11.76
N ASN A 130 -3.26 21.68 -12.48
CA ASN A 130 -2.12 22.56 -12.17
C ASN A 130 -2.52 23.81 -11.37
N ASP A 131 -3.80 24.18 -11.43
CA ASP A 131 -4.32 25.35 -10.74
C ASP A 131 -4.32 25.16 -9.23
N SER A 132 -4.46 26.25 -8.48
CA SER A 132 -4.67 26.19 -7.03
C SER A 132 -5.89 25.35 -6.68
N TYR A 133 -5.88 24.72 -5.50
CA TYR A 133 -7.08 24.06 -4.99
C TYR A 133 -8.27 25.04 -4.97
N PRO A 134 -9.51 24.54 -5.16
CA PRO A 134 -10.71 25.35 -5.00
C PRO A 134 -10.71 26.13 -3.68
N GLU A 135 -11.21 27.37 -3.71
CA GLU A 135 -11.23 28.29 -2.57
C GLU A 135 -11.98 27.74 -1.35
N LYS A 136 -12.81 26.70 -1.48
CA LYS A 136 -13.42 26.08 -0.31
C LYS A 136 -12.41 25.33 0.59
N PHE A 137 -11.21 25.02 0.10
CA PHE A 137 -10.22 24.21 0.81
C PHE A 137 -9.09 25.01 1.50
N LEU A 138 -9.34 26.26 1.91
CA LEU A 138 -8.32 27.17 2.50
C LEU A 138 -7.61 26.60 3.73
N GLY A 139 -8.30 25.77 4.52
CA GLY A 139 -7.78 25.23 5.77
C GLY A 139 -6.52 24.36 5.61
N ARG A 140 -6.25 23.81 4.41
CA ARG A 140 -5.11 22.92 4.16
C ARG A 140 -3.77 23.53 4.62
N ASN A 141 -3.51 24.77 4.21
CA ASN A 141 -2.23 25.42 4.50
C ASN A 141 -2.07 25.73 5.99
N GLU A 142 -3.18 26.02 6.69
CA GLU A 142 -3.19 26.28 8.13
C GLU A 142 -2.86 25.04 8.96
N VAL A 143 -3.32 23.87 8.55
CA VAL A 143 -3.00 22.62 9.25
C VAL A 143 -1.57 22.19 9.00
N ILE A 144 -1.09 22.27 7.74
CA ILE A 144 0.29 21.87 7.40
C ILE A 144 1.31 22.81 8.06
N SER A 145 1.04 24.12 8.14
CA SER A 145 1.99 25.10 8.71
C SER A 145 2.27 24.91 10.20
N LYS A 146 1.42 24.16 10.92
CA LYS A 146 1.61 23.80 12.33
C LYS A 146 2.74 22.79 12.54
N TYR A 147 3.23 22.15 11.48
CA TYR A 147 4.24 21.08 11.52
C TYR A 147 5.43 21.43 10.60
N PRO A 148 6.30 22.38 11.00
CA PRO A 148 7.41 22.86 10.17
C PRO A 148 8.48 21.79 9.86
N GLU A 149 8.53 20.69 10.61
CA GLU A 149 9.39 19.54 10.39
C GLU A 149 9.04 18.77 9.11
N ILE A 150 7.81 18.92 8.60
CA ILE A 150 7.39 18.26 7.37
C ILE A 150 7.97 19.02 6.18
N SER A 151 8.76 18.31 5.40
CA SER A 151 9.37 18.85 4.18
C SER A 151 8.31 19.45 3.26
N LYS A 152 8.56 20.63 2.69
CA LYS A 152 7.61 21.27 1.77
C LYS A 152 7.58 20.52 0.44
N THR A 153 6.37 20.27 -0.07
CA THR A 153 6.20 19.74 -1.42
C THR A 153 6.56 20.82 -2.45
N PRO A 154 7.30 20.50 -3.52
CA PRO A 154 7.57 21.45 -4.59
C PRO A 154 6.29 22.05 -5.18
N GLU A 155 6.33 23.34 -5.50
CA GLU A 155 5.14 24.06 -5.99
C GLU A 155 4.66 23.56 -7.35
N HIS A 156 5.61 23.19 -8.22
CA HIS A 156 5.40 22.71 -9.58
C HIS A 156 4.88 21.27 -9.68
N TYR A 157 4.59 20.60 -8.56
CA TYR A 157 3.85 19.34 -8.58
C TYR A 157 2.38 19.59 -8.87
N ALA A 158 1.76 18.70 -9.64
CA ALA A 158 0.32 18.73 -9.91
C ALA A 158 -0.48 18.58 -8.62
N ASN A 159 -1.56 19.34 -8.49
CA ASN A 159 -2.55 19.18 -7.43
C ASN A 159 -3.46 17.99 -7.76
N VAL A 160 -3.87 17.29 -6.72
CA VAL A 160 -4.74 16.11 -6.79
C VAL A 160 -5.83 16.22 -5.75
N ILE A 161 -7.07 16.02 -6.19
CA ILE A 161 -8.21 15.78 -5.31
C ILE A 161 -8.70 14.35 -5.53
N VAL A 162 -8.85 13.61 -4.45
CA VAL A 162 -9.50 12.29 -4.46
C VAL A 162 -10.81 12.38 -3.67
N SER A 163 -11.93 12.34 -4.38
CA SER A 163 -13.28 12.49 -3.83
C SER A 163 -13.97 11.14 -3.72
N LEU A 164 -14.48 10.80 -2.53
CA LEU A 164 -15.16 9.51 -2.29
C LEU A 164 -16.08 9.55 -1.07
N LYS A 165 -16.96 8.56 -0.95
CA LYS A 165 -17.82 8.37 0.23
C LYS A 165 -17.24 7.32 1.16
N GLU A 166 -17.12 7.66 2.44
CA GLU A 166 -16.68 6.75 3.51
C GLU A 166 -17.36 7.12 4.84
N LYS A 167 -17.21 6.23 5.84
CA LYS A 167 -17.83 6.40 7.16
C LYS A 167 -16.99 7.23 8.14
N THR A 168 -15.68 7.26 7.94
CA THR A 168 -14.75 7.95 8.84
C THR A 168 -13.63 8.62 8.04
N VAL A 169 -13.04 9.66 8.62
CA VAL A 169 -11.93 10.42 8.01
C VAL A 169 -10.72 9.53 7.72
N ARG A 170 -10.37 8.63 8.65
CA ARG A 170 -9.24 7.69 8.50
C ARG A 170 -9.47 6.67 7.38
N ARG A 171 -10.69 6.17 7.23
CA ARG A 171 -11.06 5.30 6.10
C ARG A 171 -10.99 6.06 4.78
N ALA A 172 -11.48 7.29 4.76
CA ALA A 172 -11.40 8.16 3.59
C ALA A 172 -9.93 8.38 3.17
N ALA A 173 -9.06 8.78 4.10
CA ALA A 173 -7.64 8.95 3.82
C ALA A 173 -6.97 7.68 3.28
N THR A 174 -7.18 6.55 3.97
CA THR A 174 -6.56 5.27 3.63
C THR A 174 -6.99 4.81 2.25
N LYS A 175 -8.29 4.90 1.93
CA LYS A 175 -8.84 4.52 0.64
C LYS A 175 -8.39 5.47 -0.47
N SER A 176 -8.44 6.78 -0.23
CA SER A 176 -7.98 7.78 -1.21
C SER A 176 -6.52 7.59 -1.60
N LEU A 177 -5.62 7.43 -0.61
CA LEU A 177 -4.20 7.18 -0.88
C LEU A 177 -3.98 5.85 -1.58
N ARG A 178 -4.71 4.79 -1.20
CA ARG A 178 -4.62 3.49 -1.86
C ARG A 178 -5.05 3.57 -3.33
N VAL A 179 -6.17 4.22 -3.64
CA VAL A 179 -6.64 4.35 -5.05
C VAL A 179 -5.67 5.23 -5.85
N LEU A 180 -5.17 6.31 -5.26
CA LEU A 180 -4.14 7.14 -5.92
C LEU A 180 -2.84 6.37 -6.17
N ASP A 181 -2.40 5.55 -5.21
CA ASP A 181 -1.26 4.64 -5.38
C ASP A 181 -1.49 3.62 -6.49
N LEU A 182 -2.71 3.11 -6.68
CA LEU A 182 -3.03 2.24 -7.81
C LEU A 182 -2.83 2.97 -9.15
N VAL A 183 -3.32 4.19 -9.29
CA VAL A 183 -3.10 4.98 -10.52
C VAL A 183 -1.61 5.26 -10.71
N ARG A 184 -0.91 5.71 -9.66
CA ARG A 184 0.54 5.92 -9.67
C ARG A 184 1.29 4.66 -10.05
N SER A 185 0.86 3.49 -9.56
CA SER A 185 1.53 2.22 -9.86
C SER A 185 1.57 1.94 -11.35
N LEU A 186 0.50 2.26 -12.07
CA LEU A 186 0.43 2.11 -13.53
C LEU A 186 1.27 3.17 -14.23
N PHE A 187 1.24 4.42 -13.75
CA PHE A 187 2.10 5.47 -14.31
C PHE A 187 3.58 5.11 -14.15
N CYS A 188 3.98 4.61 -12.99
CA CYS A 188 5.33 4.15 -12.72
C CYS A 188 5.66 2.85 -13.46
N LEU A 189 4.70 1.93 -13.65
CA LEU A 189 4.91 0.70 -14.42
C LEU A 189 5.27 1.00 -15.87
N PHE A 190 4.60 1.98 -16.49
CA PHE A 190 4.86 2.39 -17.87
C PHE A 190 5.92 3.50 -18.00
N GLY A 191 6.21 4.22 -16.92
CA GLY A 191 7.05 5.43 -16.92
C GLY A 191 8.42 5.27 -16.28
N ASN A 192 8.62 4.30 -15.39
CA ASN A 192 9.92 4.09 -14.74
C ASN A 192 10.98 3.66 -15.78
N PRO A 193 12.24 4.11 -15.61
CA PRO A 193 13.32 3.71 -16.50
C PRO A 193 13.62 2.21 -16.36
N THR A 194 13.84 1.55 -17.49
CA THR A 194 14.16 0.10 -17.56
C THR A 194 15.52 -0.24 -16.98
N GLY A 195 16.39 0.76 -16.80
CA GLY A 195 17.70 0.67 -16.19
C GLY A 195 18.26 2.07 -16.00
N GLU A 196 19.22 2.21 -15.09
CA GLU A 196 19.96 3.46 -14.88
C GLU A 196 21.46 3.14 -15.06
N ILE A 197 22.24 4.06 -15.63
CA ILE A 197 23.69 3.88 -15.83
C ILE A 197 24.46 4.41 -14.62
N LEU A 198 23.95 5.48 -14.00
CA LEU A 198 24.48 6.09 -12.78
C LEU A 198 23.36 6.12 -11.73
N GLY A 199 23.34 5.11 -10.87
CA GLY A 199 22.38 5.01 -9.79
C GLY A 199 22.75 5.81 -8.55
N GLY A 200 21.73 6.13 -7.76
CA GLY A 200 21.93 6.53 -6.36
C GLY A 200 21.33 5.49 -5.43
N GLN A 201 22.14 4.87 -4.57
CA GLN A 201 21.69 3.89 -3.56
C GLN A 201 20.65 4.46 -2.56
N TRP A 202 20.49 5.78 -2.51
CA TRP A 202 19.62 6.47 -1.56
C TRP A 202 18.49 7.28 -2.23
N LYS A 203 18.15 6.93 -3.48
CA LYS A 203 17.15 7.62 -4.28
C LYS A 203 16.00 6.68 -4.65
N PRO A 204 14.75 7.09 -4.43
CA PRO A 204 13.59 6.38 -4.93
C PRO A 204 13.59 6.28 -6.45
N ILE A 205 13.04 5.18 -6.95
CA ILE A 205 13.06 4.82 -8.37
C ILE A 205 11.84 5.40 -9.10
N ASN A 206 10.70 5.48 -8.41
CA ASN A 206 9.46 5.94 -9.01
C ASN A 206 9.57 7.35 -9.59
N VAL A 207 9.12 7.48 -10.84
CA VAL A 207 9.05 8.78 -11.53
C VAL A 207 7.82 9.60 -11.12
N VAL A 208 6.74 8.94 -10.67
CA VAL A 208 5.54 9.60 -10.12
C VAL A 208 5.45 9.36 -8.62
N ARG A 209 5.70 10.41 -7.84
CA ARG A 209 5.75 10.39 -6.37
C ARG A 209 4.75 11.34 -5.78
N LEU A 210 4.23 10.99 -4.61
CA LEU A 210 3.33 11.85 -3.85
C LEU A 210 4.07 13.06 -3.29
N GLY A 211 3.32 14.11 -3.00
CA GLY A 211 3.74 15.21 -2.16
C GLY A 211 3.88 14.78 -0.70
N SER A 212 4.48 15.65 0.11
CA SER A 212 4.83 15.37 1.50
C SER A 212 3.65 15.29 2.47
N ALA A 213 2.49 15.87 2.13
CA ALA A 213 1.33 15.95 3.03
C ALA A 213 0.00 15.73 2.33
N HIS A 214 -0.94 15.08 3.02
CA HIS A 214 -2.28 14.73 2.55
C HIS A 214 -3.32 15.09 3.60
N THR A 215 -4.22 16.02 3.25
CA THR A 215 -5.27 16.51 4.15
C THR A 215 -6.62 15.98 3.68
N VAL A 216 -7.53 15.68 4.62
CA VAL A 216 -8.90 15.27 4.31
C VAL A 216 -9.87 16.39 4.67
N HIS A 217 -10.78 16.67 3.74
CA HIS A 217 -11.79 17.72 3.83
C HIS A 217 -13.18 17.12 3.68
N LYS A 218 -14.17 17.75 4.29
CA LYS A 218 -15.59 17.47 4.03
C LYS A 218 -16.00 18.08 2.69
N ASP A 219 -17.18 17.72 2.19
CA ASP A 219 -17.75 18.33 0.98
C ASP A 219 -17.88 19.86 1.05
N THR A 220 -18.15 20.40 2.24
CA THR A 220 -18.18 21.85 2.51
C THR A 220 -16.83 22.54 2.31
N GLY A 221 -15.73 21.79 2.20
CA GLY A 221 -14.35 22.29 2.11
C GLY A 221 -13.64 22.41 3.46
N GLU A 222 -14.38 22.36 4.57
CA GLU A 222 -13.83 22.31 5.92
C GLU A 222 -12.88 21.14 6.11
N ILE A 223 -11.83 21.34 6.89
CA ILE A 223 -10.95 20.27 7.33
C ILE A 223 -11.76 19.23 8.12
N ALA A 224 -11.64 17.96 7.74
CA ALA A 224 -12.33 16.86 8.39
C ALA A 224 -11.64 16.40 9.68
N SER A 225 -10.32 16.58 9.79
CA SER A 225 -9.52 16.27 10.98
C SER A 225 -8.34 17.23 11.14
N LYS A 226 -7.98 17.57 12.38
CA LYS A 226 -6.76 18.34 12.68
C LYS A 226 -5.50 17.54 12.33
N ASP A 227 -5.59 16.21 12.37
CA ASP A 227 -4.53 15.32 11.94
C ASP A 227 -4.53 15.15 10.43
N PHE A 228 -3.35 14.96 9.86
CA PHE A 228 -3.16 14.69 8.45
C PHE A 228 -2.08 13.63 8.23
N TRP A 229 -2.06 13.06 7.03
CA TRP A 229 -1.08 12.05 6.65
C TRP A 229 0.11 12.74 6.00
N TYR A 230 1.30 12.20 6.21
CA TYR A 230 2.52 12.72 5.59
C TYR A 230 3.42 11.57 5.16
N GLU A 231 4.32 11.86 4.23
CA GLU A 231 5.33 10.93 3.71
C GLU A 231 6.61 11.05 4.57
N PRO A 232 6.91 10.08 5.48
CA PRO A 232 8.02 10.22 6.41
C PRO A 232 9.38 10.26 5.71
N ASN A 233 9.50 9.53 4.60
CA ASN A 233 10.70 9.46 3.77
C ASN A 233 10.60 10.36 2.53
N PHE A 234 9.80 11.43 2.60
CA PHE A 234 9.62 12.34 1.48
C PHE A 234 10.95 12.86 0.97
N SER A 235 11.11 12.82 -0.35
CA SER A 235 12.20 13.49 -1.03
C SER A 235 11.67 14.07 -2.34
N PRO A 236 11.99 15.33 -2.68
CA PRO A 236 11.58 15.90 -3.96
C PRO A 236 12.09 15.06 -5.13
N ALA A 237 11.22 14.84 -6.11
CA ALA A 237 11.51 14.20 -7.37
C ALA A 237 11.33 15.19 -8.51
N LYS A 238 11.97 14.91 -9.65
CA LYS A 238 11.69 15.64 -10.87
C LYS A 238 10.26 15.32 -11.32
N VAL A 239 9.54 16.32 -11.80
CA VAL A 239 8.23 16.07 -12.40
C VAL A 239 8.36 15.17 -13.63
N PHE A 240 7.47 14.19 -13.70
CA PHE A 240 7.41 13.24 -14.80
C PHE A 240 6.52 13.77 -15.92
N LYS A 241 7.03 13.65 -17.14
CA LYS A 241 6.30 13.88 -18.39
C LYS A 241 6.57 12.70 -19.33
N PRO A 242 5.55 11.97 -19.78
CA PRO A 242 5.77 10.88 -20.73
C PRO A 242 6.23 11.44 -22.09
N ASN A 243 7.12 10.71 -22.76
CA ASN A 243 7.63 11.11 -24.08
C ASN A 243 6.53 11.11 -25.16
N ASN A 244 5.62 10.13 -25.11
CA ASN A 244 4.44 10.05 -25.97
C ASN A 244 3.21 9.95 -25.09
N LEU A 245 2.51 11.08 -24.91
CA LEU A 245 1.38 11.20 -24.01
C LEU A 245 0.22 10.29 -24.44
N ASP A 246 -0.17 10.30 -25.72
CA ASP A 246 -1.33 9.55 -26.21
C ASP A 246 -1.17 8.04 -26.01
N VAL A 247 0.01 7.50 -26.36
CA VAL A 247 0.30 6.07 -26.16
C VAL A 247 0.34 5.74 -24.68
N PHE A 248 0.95 6.58 -23.86
CA PHE A 248 1.03 6.38 -22.42
C PHE A 248 -0.36 6.38 -21.77
N THR A 249 -1.19 7.37 -22.09
CA THR A 249 -2.58 7.48 -21.63
C THR A 249 -3.41 6.28 -22.05
N LYS A 250 -3.30 5.85 -23.32
CA LYS A 250 -4.01 4.68 -23.83
C LYS A 250 -3.63 3.41 -23.06
N ASN A 251 -2.34 3.20 -22.80
CA ASN A 251 -1.85 2.03 -22.05
C ASN A 251 -2.33 2.04 -20.59
N CYS A 252 -2.30 3.20 -19.93
CA CYS A 252 -2.78 3.34 -18.55
C CYS A 252 -4.29 3.08 -18.45
N LYS A 253 -5.10 3.67 -19.34
CA LYS A 253 -6.56 3.44 -19.38
C LYS A 253 -6.89 1.97 -19.64
N TRP A 254 -6.24 1.36 -20.64
CA TRP A 254 -6.40 -0.06 -20.92
C TRP A 254 -6.06 -0.93 -19.70
N ALA A 255 -4.94 -0.65 -19.01
CA ALA A 255 -4.54 -1.44 -17.84
C ALA A 255 -5.56 -1.31 -16.69
N MET A 256 -6.06 -0.11 -16.41
CA MET A 256 -7.10 0.12 -15.39
C MET A 256 -8.38 -0.63 -15.72
N GLU A 257 -8.86 -0.54 -16.96
CA GLU A 257 -10.05 -1.29 -17.41
C GLU A 257 -9.86 -2.80 -17.25
N LYS A 258 -8.67 -3.32 -17.58
CA LYS A 258 -8.39 -4.76 -17.42
C LYS A 258 -8.32 -5.19 -15.97
N LEU A 259 -7.81 -4.35 -15.07
CA LEU A 259 -7.74 -4.65 -13.63
C LEU A 259 -9.12 -4.88 -12.99
N GLU A 260 -10.16 -4.21 -13.50
CA GLU A 260 -11.54 -4.40 -13.01
C GLU A 260 -12.21 -5.67 -13.56
N LEU A 261 -11.75 -6.18 -14.71
CA LEU A 261 -12.40 -7.29 -15.41
C LEU A 261 -11.79 -8.67 -15.09
N ILE A 262 -10.55 -8.73 -14.62
CA ILE A 262 -9.85 -10.00 -14.39
C ILE A 262 -10.28 -10.64 -13.05
N PRO A 263 -10.54 -11.97 -12.99
CA PRO A 263 -10.99 -12.64 -11.77
C PRO A 263 -10.04 -12.51 -10.57
N TYR A 264 -8.74 -12.41 -10.85
CA TYR A 264 -7.68 -12.23 -9.85
C TYR A 264 -7.23 -10.77 -9.69
N GLY A 265 -8.08 -9.81 -10.10
CA GLY A 265 -7.76 -8.38 -10.10
C GLY A 265 -7.36 -7.84 -8.72
N SER A 266 -7.97 -8.35 -7.64
CA SER A 266 -7.58 -7.98 -6.28
C SER A 266 -6.11 -8.33 -5.97
N ILE A 267 -5.64 -9.52 -6.36
CA ILE A 267 -4.24 -9.93 -6.17
C ILE A 267 -3.31 -9.02 -6.98
N LEU A 268 -3.67 -8.73 -8.23
CA LEU A 268 -2.84 -7.88 -9.09
C LEU A 268 -2.76 -6.44 -8.56
N LYS A 269 -3.88 -5.88 -8.08
CA LYS A 269 -3.93 -4.56 -7.43
C LYS A 269 -3.07 -4.53 -6.17
N ASP A 270 -3.16 -5.54 -5.31
CA ASP A 270 -2.36 -5.62 -4.08
C ASP A 270 -0.85 -5.72 -4.39
N SER A 271 -0.47 -6.47 -5.42
CA SER A 271 0.92 -6.52 -5.90
C SER A 271 1.39 -5.21 -6.53
N LEU A 272 0.54 -4.51 -7.29
CA LEU A 272 0.83 -3.18 -7.83
C LEU A 272 1.04 -2.13 -6.74
N LEU A 273 0.25 -2.18 -5.66
CA LEU A 273 0.42 -1.34 -4.49
C LEU A 273 1.75 -1.60 -3.79
N ARG A 274 2.12 -2.88 -3.62
CA ARG A 274 3.43 -3.24 -3.05
C ARG A 274 4.57 -2.78 -3.96
N TYR A 275 4.41 -2.95 -5.28
CA TYR A 275 5.37 -2.51 -6.29
C TYR A 275 5.64 -1.01 -6.20
N VAL A 276 4.60 -0.17 -6.25
CA VAL A 276 4.80 1.28 -6.23
C VAL A 276 5.38 1.73 -4.90
N ARG A 277 4.92 1.20 -3.77
CA ARG A 277 5.45 1.57 -2.45
C ARG A 277 6.87 1.07 -2.21
N ALA A 278 7.25 -0.07 -2.79
CA ALA A 278 8.62 -0.57 -2.74
C ALA A 278 9.57 0.38 -3.47
N LEU A 279 9.18 0.86 -4.65
CA LEU A 279 9.99 1.76 -5.46
C LEU A 279 9.98 3.23 -5.01
N ASP A 280 9.13 3.56 -4.03
CA ASP A 280 9.18 4.84 -3.30
C ASP A 280 10.23 4.85 -2.19
N GLU A 281 10.73 3.68 -1.78
CA GLU A 281 11.76 3.59 -0.74
C GLU A 281 13.07 4.21 -1.19
N ARG A 282 13.72 4.90 -0.25
CA ARG A 282 15.02 5.53 -0.50
C ARG A 282 16.13 4.48 -0.48
N ASP A 283 16.03 3.58 0.47
CA ASP A 283 16.97 2.49 0.70
C ASP A 283 16.69 1.33 -0.28
N GLN A 284 17.68 1.00 -1.10
CA GLN A 284 17.51 -0.03 -2.13
C GLN A 284 17.36 -1.44 -1.55
N ASN A 285 17.91 -1.74 -0.37
CA ASN A 285 17.73 -3.02 0.30
C ASN A 285 16.27 -3.24 0.71
N THR A 286 15.67 -2.21 1.31
CA THR A 286 14.28 -2.17 1.69
C THR A 286 13.39 -2.24 0.45
N ALA A 287 13.72 -1.48 -0.60
CA ALA A 287 13.01 -1.54 -1.88
C ALA A 287 13.05 -2.96 -2.48
N MET A 288 14.22 -3.61 -2.48
CA MET A 288 14.44 -4.97 -2.97
C MET A 288 13.60 -6.00 -2.22
N ILE A 289 13.62 -6.01 -0.89
CA ILE A 289 12.85 -6.94 -0.07
C ILE A 289 11.35 -6.75 -0.29
N ARG A 290 10.88 -5.50 -0.35
CA ARG A 290 9.46 -5.20 -0.58
C ARG A 290 9.00 -5.55 -1.99
N LEU A 291 9.85 -5.32 -2.99
CA LEU A 291 9.57 -5.67 -4.38
C LEU A 291 9.50 -7.19 -4.56
N TRP A 292 10.41 -7.93 -3.92
CA TRP A 292 10.31 -9.39 -3.85
C TRP A 292 8.97 -9.83 -3.25
N GLY A 293 8.55 -9.23 -2.14
CA GLY A 293 7.23 -9.49 -1.53
C GLY A 293 6.02 -9.11 -2.41
N ALA A 294 6.18 -8.19 -3.37
CA ALA A 294 5.17 -7.88 -4.38
C ALA A 294 5.05 -9.00 -5.41
N ILE A 295 6.18 -9.54 -5.85
CA ILE A 295 6.26 -10.68 -6.77
C ILE A 295 5.72 -11.94 -6.10
N GLU A 296 6.16 -12.26 -4.88
CA GLU A 296 5.66 -13.41 -4.10
C GLU A 296 4.13 -13.38 -3.98
N GLY A 297 3.58 -12.22 -3.61
CA GLY A 297 2.13 -12.03 -3.52
C GLY A 297 1.40 -12.23 -4.85
N LEU A 298 2.06 -11.94 -5.97
CA LEU A 298 1.48 -12.08 -7.31
C LEU A 298 1.51 -13.54 -7.80
N VAL A 299 2.69 -14.17 -7.71
CA VAL A 299 2.94 -15.45 -8.38
C VAL A 299 2.75 -16.65 -7.48
N ALA A 300 2.78 -16.50 -6.16
CA ALA A 300 2.60 -17.57 -5.19
C ALA A 300 1.67 -17.14 -4.03
N PRO A 301 0.44 -16.66 -4.33
CA PRO A 301 -0.47 -16.19 -3.30
C PRO A 301 -0.82 -17.35 -2.35
N SER A 302 -0.54 -17.18 -1.06
CA SER A 302 -0.87 -18.15 0.00
C SER A 302 -0.03 -19.44 0.02
N GLU A 303 1.08 -19.49 -0.71
CA GLU A 303 2.00 -20.63 -0.71
C GLU A 303 3.30 -20.27 0.02
N ASN A 304 3.77 -21.13 0.93
CA ASN A 304 5.07 -20.99 1.59
C ASN A 304 6.23 -21.58 0.76
N ASN A 305 6.00 -21.88 -0.52
CA ASN A 305 7.00 -22.54 -1.37
C ASN A 305 7.76 -21.52 -2.22
N TYR A 306 8.92 -21.10 -1.69
CA TYR A 306 9.79 -20.11 -2.30
C TYR A 306 10.37 -20.52 -3.67
N ASP A 307 10.43 -21.82 -3.98
CA ASP A 307 10.94 -22.33 -5.28
C ASP A 307 9.95 -22.10 -6.43
N LEU A 308 8.68 -21.81 -6.13
CA LEU A 308 7.67 -21.56 -7.16
C LEU A 308 7.81 -20.16 -7.76
N VAL A 309 8.32 -19.20 -6.98
CA VAL A 309 8.45 -17.81 -7.39
C VAL A 309 9.45 -17.69 -8.54
N THR A 310 10.66 -18.18 -8.35
CA THR A 310 11.73 -18.13 -9.35
C THR A 310 11.31 -18.86 -10.64
N ARG A 311 10.70 -20.03 -10.50
CA ARG A 311 10.20 -20.84 -11.62
C ARG A 311 9.08 -20.15 -12.42
N ARG A 312 8.06 -19.61 -11.74
CA ARG A 312 6.92 -18.94 -12.39
C ARG A 312 7.34 -17.64 -13.06
N CYS A 313 8.25 -16.88 -12.46
CA CYS A 313 8.80 -15.67 -13.05
C CYS A 313 9.71 -15.97 -14.25
N ALA A 314 10.61 -16.96 -14.13
CA ALA A 314 11.51 -17.34 -15.22
C ALA A 314 10.76 -17.86 -16.47
N PHE A 315 9.58 -18.45 -16.29
CA PHE A 315 8.71 -18.91 -17.39
C PHE A 315 8.31 -17.80 -18.36
N LEU A 316 8.35 -16.54 -17.93
CA LEU A 316 8.06 -15.39 -18.79
C LEU A 316 9.22 -15.05 -19.75
N PHE A 317 10.32 -15.79 -19.77
CA PHE A 317 11.48 -15.47 -20.60
C PHE A 317 11.86 -16.62 -21.52
N ASP A 318 12.29 -16.28 -22.73
CA ASP A 318 12.75 -17.27 -23.72
C ASP A 318 14.01 -18.00 -23.21
N ASP A 319 14.93 -17.26 -22.60
CA ASP A 319 16.12 -17.81 -21.93
C ASP A 319 15.81 -18.18 -20.48
N TYR A 320 14.98 -19.22 -20.33
CA TYR A 320 14.42 -19.66 -19.05
C TYR A 320 15.50 -19.94 -17.99
N GLU A 321 16.52 -20.74 -18.32
CA GLU A 321 17.53 -21.16 -17.35
C GLU A 321 18.37 -19.98 -16.88
N TYR A 322 18.77 -19.07 -17.78
CA TYR A 322 19.47 -17.84 -17.39
C TYR A 322 18.65 -17.00 -16.41
N HIS A 323 17.39 -16.69 -16.74
CA HIS A 323 16.55 -15.84 -15.89
C HIS A 323 16.22 -16.52 -14.56
N LYS A 324 16.09 -17.85 -14.55
CA LYS A 324 15.95 -18.62 -13.33
C LYS A 324 17.18 -18.45 -12.43
N GLN A 325 18.40 -18.55 -12.96
CA GLN A 325 19.62 -18.33 -12.17
C GLN A 325 19.71 -16.90 -11.62
N ILE A 326 19.34 -15.89 -12.41
CA ILE A 326 19.27 -14.50 -11.92
C ILE A 326 18.26 -14.36 -10.77
N LEU A 327 17.08 -14.96 -10.90
CA LEU A 327 16.05 -14.93 -9.86
C LEU A 327 16.47 -15.70 -8.60
N GLU A 328 17.21 -16.80 -8.74
CA GLU A 328 17.79 -17.54 -7.61
C GLU A 328 18.83 -16.69 -6.88
N HIS A 329 19.71 -16.00 -7.59
CA HIS A 329 20.67 -15.07 -6.99
C HIS A 329 19.97 -13.96 -6.20
N LEU A 330 18.92 -13.36 -6.75
CA LEU A 330 18.12 -12.35 -6.06
C LEU A 330 17.44 -12.91 -4.80
N ARG A 331 16.96 -14.16 -4.86
CA ARG A 331 16.38 -14.84 -3.71
C ARG A 331 17.39 -15.06 -2.59
N GLU A 332 18.59 -15.54 -2.93
CA GLU A 332 19.68 -15.73 -1.97
C GLU A 332 20.08 -14.42 -1.32
N TYR A 333 20.21 -13.35 -2.11
CA TYR A 333 20.49 -12.02 -1.59
C TYR A 333 19.42 -11.54 -0.60
N ARG A 334 18.13 -11.74 -0.90
CA ARG A 334 17.03 -11.40 0.02
C ARG A 334 17.15 -12.20 1.32
N ASN A 335 17.43 -13.50 1.21
CA ASN A 335 17.55 -14.36 2.39
C ASN A 335 18.74 -13.96 3.25
N ALA A 336 19.88 -13.60 2.65
CA ALA A 336 21.04 -13.10 3.38
C ALA A 336 20.73 -11.79 4.12
N ASN A 337 20.10 -10.81 3.47
CA ASN A 337 19.73 -9.55 4.12
C ASN A 337 18.71 -9.75 5.27
N VAL A 338 17.76 -10.68 5.11
CA VAL A 338 16.75 -10.96 6.15
C VAL A 338 17.30 -11.77 7.32
N HIS A 339 18.26 -12.67 7.09
CA HIS A 339 18.75 -13.62 8.11
C HIS A 339 20.08 -13.24 8.74
N SER A 340 20.99 -12.62 8.01
CA SER A 340 22.35 -12.33 8.49
C SER A 340 22.48 -10.92 9.08
N GLY A 341 21.56 -9.99 8.76
CA GLY A 341 21.71 -8.58 9.10
C GLY A 341 22.93 -7.91 8.45
N ASP A 342 23.67 -8.65 7.61
CA ASP A 342 24.78 -8.15 6.84
C ASP A 342 24.23 -7.22 5.77
N ASP A 343 24.58 -5.95 5.89
CA ASP A 343 24.33 -4.91 4.89
C ASP A 343 25.28 -5.18 3.71
N LEU A 344 25.00 -6.27 2.97
CA LEU A 344 25.58 -6.50 1.66
C LEU A 344 24.97 -5.42 0.77
N SER A 345 25.47 -4.19 0.81
CA SER A 345 24.94 -3.08 0.00
C SER A 345 24.73 -3.61 -1.43
N PRO A 346 23.52 -3.49 -2.01
CA PRO A 346 23.29 -4.01 -3.32
C PRO A 346 24.21 -3.19 -4.21
N ASP A 347 25.13 -3.86 -4.91
CA ASP A 347 25.72 -3.20 -6.04
C ASP A 347 24.54 -2.74 -6.90
N PHE A 348 24.57 -1.49 -7.35
CA PHE A 348 23.44 -0.83 -7.99
C PHE A 348 22.83 -1.66 -9.14
N ASN A 349 23.66 -2.52 -9.73
CA ASN A 349 23.30 -3.55 -10.70
C ASN A 349 22.21 -4.54 -10.22
N THR A 350 22.16 -4.92 -8.94
CA THR A 350 21.17 -5.87 -8.38
C THR A 350 19.74 -5.31 -8.47
N MET A 351 19.55 -4.00 -8.27
CA MET A 351 18.24 -3.38 -8.45
C MET A 351 17.81 -3.30 -9.92
N THR A 352 18.77 -3.09 -10.82
CA THR A 352 18.54 -3.17 -12.27
C THR A 352 18.07 -4.57 -12.68
N LEU A 353 18.59 -5.62 -12.06
CA LEU A 353 18.14 -7.01 -12.30
C LEU A 353 16.69 -7.25 -11.84
N MET A 354 16.23 -6.65 -10.74
CA MET A 354 14.81 -6.72 -10.34
C MET A 354 13.86 -5.89 -11.20
N ARG A 355 14.36 -4.88 -11.92
CA ARG A 355 13.58 -4.17 -12.94
C ARG A 355 13.40 -5.02 -14.22
N PHE A 356 14.22 -6.06 -14.40
CA PHE A 356 14.21 -6.96 -15.56
C PHE A 356 12.98 -7.91 -15.63
N PRO A 357 12.43 -8.43 -14.50
CA PRO A 357 11.09 -9.04 -14.43
C PRO A 357 9.95 -8.18 -14.99
N ILE A 358 10.14 -6.86 -15.10
CA ILE A 358 9.14 -5.88 -15.55
C ILE A 358 9.39 -5.50 -17.03
N LYS A 359 10.01 -6.38 -17.81
CA LYS A 359 10.14 -6.24 -19.26
C LYS A 359 8.86 -6.61 -20.02
N TRP A 360 7.69 -6.31 -19.48
CA TRP A 360 6.41 -6.67 -20.14
C TRP A 360 6.28 -6.05 -21.54
N SER A 361 6.82 -4.85 -21.78
CA SER A 361 6.78 -4.18 -23.09
C SER A 361 7.70 -4.83 -24.13
N GLN A 362 8.93 -5.20 -23.75
CA GLN A 362 9.86 -5.96 -24.60
C GLN A 362 9.38 -7.40 -24.81
N TRP A 363 8.87 -8.05 -23.76
CA TRP A 363 8.32 -9.38 -23.84
C TRP A 363 7.10 -9.44 -24.75
N ARG A 364 6.15 -8.51 -24.61
CA ARG A 364 4.95 -8.48 -25.46
C ARG A 364 5.31 -8.25 -26.93
N SER A 365 6.25 -7.35 -27.25
CA SER A 365 6.64 -7.12 -28.66
C SER A 365 7.34 -8.33 -29.28
N GLN A 366 8.08 -9.11 -28.49
CA GLN A 366 8.78 -10.32 -28.95
C GLN A 366 7.86 -11.56 -29.01
N ASN A 367 6.89 -11.65 -28.09
CA ASN A 367 6.07 -12.85 -27.90
C ASN A 367 4.59 -12.71 -28.31
N GLU A 368 4.18 -11.61 -28.93
CA GLU A 368 2.82 -11.43 -29.47
C GLU A 368 2.46 -12.55 -30.45
N LYS A 369 3.41 -12.99 -31.30
CA LYS A 369 3.22 -14.13 -32.20
C LYS A 369 3.08 -15.47 -31.46
N THR A 370 3.80 -15.65 -30.35
CA THR A 370 3.75 -16.86 -29.52
C THR A 370 2.42 -16.96 -28.76
N LEU A 371 1.88 -15.83 -28.31
CA LEU A 371 0.55 -15.74 -27.69
C LEU A 371 -0.58 -16.03 -28.71
N TYR A 372 -0.53 -15.41 -29.89
CA TYR A 372 -1.52 -15.66 -30.97
C TYR A 372 -1.52 -17.10 -31.47
N ARG A 373 -0.35 -17.75 -31.56
CA ARG A 373 -0.25 -19.16 -31.96
C ARG A 373 -0.89 -20.11 -30.94
N ARG A 374 -0.89 -19.76 -29.65
CA ARG A 374 -1.37 -20.62 -28.57
C ARG A 374 -2.87 -20.44 -28.26
N THR A 375 -3.41 -19.23 -28.38
CA THR A 375 -4.87 -19.01 -28.32
C THR A 375 -5.60 -19.69 -29.47
N ASN A 376 -5.00 -19.73 -30.67
CA ASN A 376 -5.53 -20.48 -31.81
C ASN A 376 -5.38 -22.00 -31.67
N HIS A 377 -4.41 -22.49 -30.87
CA HIS A 377 -4.25 -23.93 -30.65
C HIS A 377 -5.28 -24.49 -29.66
N GLN A 378 -5.76 -23.67 -28.71
CA GLN A 378 -6.83 -24.06 -27.79
C GLN A 378 -8.22 -24.08 -28.45
N SER A 379 -8.48 -23.23 -29.44
CA SER A 379 -9.72 -23.28 -30.23
C SER A 379 -9.80 -24.45 -31.21
N TYR A 380 -8.67 -25.06 -31.57
CA TYR A 380 -8.63 -26.30 -32.37
C TYR A 380 -8.68 -27.60 -31.54
N GLN A 381 -8.56 -27.52 -30.22
CA GLN A 381 -8.73 -28.68 -29.32
C GLN A 381 -10.12 -28.72 -28.65
N ALA A 382 -10.96 -27.72 -28.91
CA ALA A 382 -12.34 -27.63 -28.40
C ALA A 382 -13.40 -27.67 -29.54
N ALA A 383 -13.02 -28.13 -30.73
CA ALA A 383 -13.91 -28.33 -31.88
C ALA A 383 -14.10 -29.82 -32.17
#